data_AF-A0A7S1AF18-F1
#
_entry.id   AF-A0A7S1AF18-F1
#
_cell.length_a   1.000
_cell.length_b   1.000
_cell.length_c   1.000
_cell.angle_alpha   90.00
_cell.angle_beta   90.00
_cell.angle_gamma   90.00
#
_symmetry.space_group_name_H-M   'P 1'
#
loop_
_entity.id
_entity.type
_entity.pdbx_description
1 polymer ?
#
loop_
_entity_poly.entity_id
_entity_poly.type
_entity_poly.pdbx_seq_one_letter_code
_entity_poly.pdbx_strand_id
1 'polypeptide(L)'
;ASGLVDESAHPAEQLETLEGKAAELTARGDWDAVIECRIKQLCLHKVLTMHVPQELLCAETRLAEAYSSGGYPEQAREHLRRAQEMLGDMDDVTRRRHQVDLQIADGALHLAEG
;
A
#
# COMPACT_ATOMS: atom_id res chain seq x y z
N ALA A 1 5.86 -9.09 18.78
CA ALA A 1 6.59 -8.41 17.69
C ALA A 1 6.46 -9.30 16.46
N SER A 2 6.02 -8.78 15.31
CA SER A 2 5.68 -9.62 14.16
C SER A 2 6.88 -10.16 13.36
N GLY A 3 8.11 -9.96 13.84
CA GLY A 3 9.34 -10.45 13.17
C GLY A 3 9.61 -9.83 11.79
N LEU A 4 8.72 -8.97 11.27
CA LEU A 4 8.84 -8.36 9.96
C LEU A 4 9.95 -7.32 9.85
N VAL A 5 10.25 -6.59 10.92
CA VAL A 5 11.34 -5.60 10.96
C VAL A 5 11.87 -5.48 12.38
N ASP A 6 13.09 -4.95 12.51
CA ASP A 6 13.57 -4.44 13.79
C ASP A 6 12.80 -3.16 14.14
N GLU A 7 11.92 -3.26 15.13
CA GLU A 7 11.08 -2.13 15.57
C GLU A 7 11.87 -1.05 16.32
N SER A 8 13.13 -1.33 16.69
CA SER A 8 14.04 -0.34 17.28
C SER A 8 14.78 0.52 16.24
N ALA A 9 14.77 0.10 14.97
CA ALA A 9 15.37 0.84 13.87
C ALA A 9 14.56 2.09 13.51
N HIS A 10 15.17 3.03 12.77
CA HIS A 10 14.47 4.24 12.36
C HIS A 10 13.29 3.89 11.42
N PRO A 11 12.11 4.53 11.51
CA PRO A 11 10.95 4.16 10.69
C PRO A 11 11.20 4.15 9.17
N ALA A 12 12.08 5.02 8.67
CA ALA A 12 12.49 5.02 7.25
C ALA A 12 13.25 3.73 6.86
N GLU A 13 14.12 3.21 7.72
CA GLU A 13 14.84 1.95 7.49
C GLU A 13 13.88 0.75 7.56
N GLN A 14 12.89 0.82 8.45
CA GLN A 14 11.82 -0.17 8.52
C GLN A 14 11.01 -0.21 7.22
N LEU A 15 10.67 0.95 6.63
CA LEU A 15 9.95 1.03 5.35
C LEU A 15 10.72 0.34 4.21
N GLU A 16 12.03 0.58 4.13
CA GLU A 16 12.90 0.01 3.11
C GLU A 16 13.01 -1.52 3.25
N THR A 17 13.16 -1.99 4.49
CA THR A 17 13.15 -3.43 4.81
C THR A 17 11.82 -4.09 4.46
N LEU A 18 10.69 -3.44 4.78
CA LEU A 18 9.36 -3.95 4.47
C LEU A 18 9.12 -4.02 2.96
N GLU A 19 9.65 -3.07 2.18
CA GLU A 19 9.53 -3.09 0.72
C GLU A 19 10.24 -4.30 0.12
N GLY A 20 11.48 -4.56 0.53
CA GLY A 20 12.23 -5.75 0.09
C GLY A 20 11.51 -7.06 0.45
N LYS A 21 11.00 -7.17 1.69
CA LYS A 21 10.24 -8.34 2.13
C LYS A 21 8.93 -8.53 1.35
N ALA A 22 8.18 -7.46 1.12
CA ALA A 22 6.95 -7.53 0.34
C ALA A 22 7.22 -8.07 -1.07
N ALA A 23 8.29 -7.59 -1.74
CA ALA A 23 8.67 -8.08 -3.07
C ALA A 23 9.04 -9.58 -3.06
N GLU A 24 9.82 -10.04 -2.07
CA GLU A 24 10.17 -11.45 -1.91
C GLU A 24 8.94 -12.34 -1.67
N LEU A 25 8.00 -11.88 -0.84
CA LEU A 25 6.77 -12.61 -0.50
C LEU A 25 5.79 -12.63 -1.68
N THR A 26 5.67 -11.53 -2.43
CA THR A 26 4.92 -11.49 -3.69
C THR A 26 5.44 -12.53 -4.69
N ALA A 27 6.76 -12.66 -4.83
CA ALA A 27 7.35 -13.66 -5.71
C ALA A 27 7.04 -15.11 -5.30
N ARG A 28 6.70 -15.33 -4.02
CA ARG A 28 6.28 -16.64 -3.47
C ARG A 28 4.76 -16.83 -3.47
N GLY A 29 3.98 -15.81 -3.81
CA GLY A 29 2.53 -15.82 -3.73
C GLY A 29 1.97 -15.82 -2.30
N ASP A 30 2.78 -15.45 -1.31
CA ASP A 30 2.37 -15.40 0.11
C ASP A 30 1.68 -14.07 0.42
N TRP A 31 0.44 -13.93 -0.09
CA TRP A 31 -0.28 -12.66 -0.06
C TRP A 31 -0.67 -12.21 1.36
N ASP A 32 -0.91 -13.12 2.29
CA ASP A 32 -1.19 -12.78 3.69
C ASP A 32 0.01 -12.08 4.32
N ALA A 33 1.22 -12.59 4.10
CA ALA A 33 2.44 -11.95 4.58
C ALA A 33 2.75 -10.63 3.85
N VAL A 34 2.44 -10.53 2.55
CA VAL A 34 2.53 -9.27 1.80
C VAL A 34 1.60 -8.22 2.42
N ILE A 35 0.33 -8.58 2.68
CA ILE A 35 -0.65 -7.70 3.31
C ILE A 35 -0.14 -7.23 4.67
N GLU A 36 0.42 -8.12 5.49
CA GLU A 36 0.99 -7.73 6.79
C GLU A 36 2.11 -6.69 6.63
N CYS A 37 3.01 -6.88 5.65
CA CYS A 37 4.05 -5.91 5.33
C CYS A 37 3.46 -4.55 4.93
N ARG A 38 2.46 -4.56 4.03
CA ARG A 38 1.81 -3.34 3.52
C ARG A 38 1.02 -2.61 4.62
N ILE A 39 0.35 -3.32 5.53
CA ILE A 39 -0.29 -2.73 6.72
C ILE A 39 0.75 -2.01 7.58
N LYS A 40 1.90 -2.66 7.84
CA LYS A 40 2.94 -2.06 8.67
C LYS A 40 3.54 -0.82 8.01
N GLN A 41 3.77 -0.85 6.69
CA GLN A 41 4.21 0.33 5.93
C GLN A 41 3.20 1.46 6.01
N LEU A 42 1.90 1.18 5.85
CA LEU A 42 0.84 2.18 5.98
C LEU A 42 0.86 2.85 7.36
N CYS A 43 1.01 2.06 8.43
CA CYS A 43 1.13 2.58 9.79
C CYS A 43 2.38 3.47 9.97
N LEU A 44 3.53 3.04 9.44
CA LEU A 44 4.76 3.83 9.49
C LEU A 44 4.62 5.15 8.72
N HIS A 45 4.02 5.12 7.53
CA HIS A 45 3.72 6.34 6.78
C HIS A 45 2.80 7.27 7.58
N LYS A 46 1.74 6.78 8.23
CA LYS A 46 0.85 7.60 9.09
C LYS A 46 1.59 8.25 10.26
N VAL A 47 2.61 7.61 10.81
CA VAL A 47 3.43 8.17 11.90
C VAL A 47 4.46 9.18 11.39
N LEU A 48 5.06 8.91 10.23
CA LEU A 48 6.08 9.76 9.60
C LEU A 48 5.48 10.99 8.92
N THR A 49 4.27 10.88 8.39
CA THR A 49 3.63 11.96 7.64
C THR A 49 2.97 12.96 8.58
N MET A 50 3.71 14.01 8.91
CA MET A 50 3.09 15.31 9.12
C MET A 50 2.90 16.06 7.78
N HIS A 51 3.71 15.80 6.74
CA HIS A 51 3.87 16.73 5.59
C HIS A 51 3.90 16.12 4.17
N VAL A 52 3.75 14.80 3.96
CA VAL A 52 3.84 14.21 2.60
C VAL A 52 2.64 13.31 2.26
N PRO A 53 1.50 13.87 1.84
CA PRO A 53 0.29 13.12 1.51
C PRO A 53 0.46 12.06 0.41
N GLN A 54 1.47 12.24 -0.46
CA GLN A 54 1.74 11.35 -1.61
C GLN A 54 2.19 9.95 -1.17
N GLU A 55 2.99 9.85 -0.13
CA GLU A 55 3.51 8.57 0.36
C GLU A 55 2.40 7.73 1.00
N LEU A 56 1.50 8.39 1.72
CA LEU A 56 0.32 7.77 2.30
C LEU A 56 -0.63 7.27 1.21
N LEU A 57 -0.80 8.05 0.13
CA LEU A 57 -1.56 7.62 -1.04
C LEU A 57 -0.96 6.35 -1.67
N CYS A 58 0.35 6.34 -1.93
CA CYS A 58 1.02 5.15 -2.45
C CYS A 58 0.86 3.93 -1.53
N ALA A 59 0.92 4.13 -0.21
CA ALA A 59 0.75 3.04 0.76
C ALA A 59 -0.69 2.47 0.74
N GLU A 60 -1.71 3.33 0.71
CA GLU A 60 -3.11 2.91 0.58
C GLU A 60 -3.35 2.16 -0.75
N THR A 61 -2.79 2.65 -1.87
CA THR A 61 -2.88 1.99 -3.20
C THR A 61 -2.23 0.60 -3.20
N ARG A 62 -0.99 0.48 -2.69
CA ARG A 62 -0.28 -0.82 -2.65
C ARG A 62 -0.96 -1.82 -1.73
N LEU A 63 -1.56 -1.36 -0.64
CA LEU A 63 -2.33 -2.23 0.25
C LEU A 63 -3.62 -2.71 -0.42
N ALA A 64 -4.31 -1.85 -1.18
CA ALA A 64 -5.45 -2.27 -1.98
C ALA A 64 -5.09 -3.37 -2.99
N GLU A 65 -3.98 -3.21 -3.72
CA GLU A 65 -3.49 -4.22 -4.66
C GLU A 65 -3.16 -5.56 -3.97
N ALA A 66 -2.52 -5.51 -2.80
CA ALA A 66 -2.22 -6.70 -2.01
C ALA A 66 -3.49 -7.42 -1.53
N TYR A 67 -4.49 -6.68 -1.05
CA TYR A 67 -5.78 -7.25 -0.67
C TYR A 67 -6.52 -7.86 -1.86
N SER A 68 -6.54 -7.20 -3.02
CA SER A 68 -7.12 -7.77 -4.24
C SER A 68 -6.45 -9.09 -4.61
N SER A 69 -5.12 -9.10 -4.61
CA SER A 69 -4.32 -10.29 -4.96
C SER A 69 -4.48 -11.43 -3.95
N GLY A 70 -4.72 -11.10 -2.67
CA GLY A 70 -5.00 -12.05 -1.61
C GLY A 70 -6.45 -12.56 -1.55
N GLY A 71 -7.34 -12.08 -2.43
CA GLY A 71 -8.75 -12.51 -2.43
C GLY A 71 -9.62 -11.81 -1.39
N TYR A 72 -9.27 -10.57 -1.01
CA TYR A 72 -9.97 -9.74 -0.02
C TYR A 72 -10.55 -8.46 -0.66
N PRO A 73 -11.54 -8.58 -1.57
CA PRO A 73 -11.99 -7.45 -2.39
C PRO A 73 -12.68 -6.33 -1.58
N GLU A 74 -13.34 -6.65 -0.47
CA GLU A 74 -14.01 -5.64 0.36
C GLU A 74 -12.99 -4.68 1.02
N GLN A 75 -11.91 -5.25 1.56
CA GLN A 75 -10.80 -4.49 2.13
C GLN A 75 -10.09 -3.68 1.05
N ALA A 76 -9.84 -4.29 -0.11
CA ALA A 76 -9.25 -3.61 -1.25
C ALA A 76 -10.06 -2.39 -1.68
N ARG A 77 -11.40 -2.51 -1.81
CA ARG A 77 -12.29 -1.38 -2.13
C ARG A 77 -12.15 -0.21 -1.16
N GLU A 78 -12.11 -0.49 0.14
CA GLU A 78 -12.02 0.57 1.14
C GLU A 78 -10.69 1.33 1.05
N HIS A 79 -9.57 0.63 0.85
CA HIS A 79 -8.26 1.26 0.67
C HIS A 79 -8.17 2.04 -0.65
N LEU A 80 -8.75 1.50 -1.73
CA LEU A 80 -8.80 2.19 -3.01
C LEU A 80 -9.64 3.47 -2.95
N ARG A 81 -10.80 3.43 -2.27
CA ARG A 81 -11.65 4.61 -2.04
C ARG A 81 -10.89 5.72 -1.32
N ARG A 82 -10.16 5.38 -0.25
CA ARG A 82 -9.33 6.36 0.49
C ARG A 82 -8.24 6.96 -0.38
N ALA A 83 -7.55 6.14 -1.16
CA ALA A 83 -6.51 6.63 -2.08
C ALA A 83 -7.11 7.55 -3.17
N GLN A 84 -8.30 7.25 -3.70
CA GLN A 84 -9.01 8.11 -4.64
C GLN A 84 -9.41 9.47 -4.03
N GLU A 85 -9.92 9.47 -2.79
CA GLU A 85 -10.25 10.69 -2.05
C GLU A 85 -9.02 11.58 -1.88
N MET A 86 -7.91 10.99 -1.42
CA MET A 86 -6.64 11.70 -1.27
C MET A 86 -6.12 12.27 -2.59
N LEU A 87 -6.25 11.53 -3.70
CA LEU A 87 -5.83 12.00 -5.03
C LEU A 87 -6.68 13.18 -5.51
N GLY A 88 -7.96 13.23 -5.13
CA GLY A 88 -8.88 14.32 -5.45
C GLY A 88 -8.38 15.67 -4.93
N ASP A 89 -7.82 15.67 -3.72
CA ASP A 89 -7.32 16.87 -3.03
C ASP A 89 -5.93 17.33 -3.48
N MET A 90 -5.25 16.53 -4.31
CA MET A 90 -3.90 16.84 -4.81
C MET A 90 -3.91 17.73 -6.07
N ASP A 91 -2.80 18.42 -6.33
CA ASP A 91 -2.60 19.18 -7.57
C ASP A 91 -2.58 18.28 -8.82
N ASP A 92 -2.79 18.88 -10.00
CA ASP A 92 -2.90 18.13 -11.27
C ASP A 92 -1.63 17.34 -11.64
N VAL A 93 -0.44 17.81 -11.26
CA VAL A 93 0.82 17.13 -11.56
C VAL A 93 0.94 15.87 -10.72
N THR A 94 0.67 16.00 -9.42
CA THR A 94 0.64 14.90 -8.46
C THR A 94 -0.45 13.89 -8.83
N ARG A 95 -1.65 14.36 -9.17
CA ARG A 95 -2.77 13.52 -9.61
C ARG A 95 -2.38 12.64 -10.79
N ARG A 96 -1.82 13.23 -11.85
CA ARG A 96 -1.38 12.49 -13.05
C ARG A 96 -0.29 11.48 -12.75
N ARG A 97 0.65 11.81 -11.85
CA ARG A 97 1.76 10.93 -11.48
C ARG A 97 1.26 9.62 -10.87
N HIS A 98 0.26 9.68 -10.00
CA HIS A 98 -0.24 8.52 -9.26
C HIS A 98 -1.49 7.88 -9.86
N GLN A 99 -2.05 8.46 -10.91
CA GLN A 99 -3.24 7.92 -11.58
C GLN A 99 -3.01 6.51 -12.14
N VAL A 100 -1.80 6.21 -12.63
CA VAL A 100 -1.45 4.89 -13.15
C VAL A 100 -1.46 3.83 -12.04
N ASP A 101 -0.84 4.14 -10.89
CA ASP A 101 -0.79 3.21 -9.75
C ASP A 101 -2.20 2.85 -9.27
N LEU A 102 -3.08 3.85 -9.19
CA LEU A 102 -4.49 3.65 -8.84
C LEU A 102 -5.23 2.81 -9.86
N GLN A 103 -4.99 3.02 -11.16
CA GLN A 103 -5.61 2.21 -12.22
C GLN A 103 -5.15 0.75 -12.18
N ILE A 104 -3.88 0.49 -11.80
CA ILE A 104 -3.36 -0.87 -11.62
C ILE A 104 -4.09 -1.55 -10.46
N ALA A 105 -4.19 -0.89 -9.30
CA ALA A 105 -4.88 -1.44 -8.13
C ALA A 105 -6.39 -1.66 -8.39
N ASP A 106 -7.04 -0.73 -9.08
CA ASP A 106 -8.43 -0.85 -9.51
C ASP A 106 -8.63 -2.03 -10.46
N GLY A 107 -7.74 -2.20 -11.45
CA GLY A 107 -7.77 -3.35 -12.35
C GLY A 107 -7.58 -4.69 -11.62
N ALA A 108 -6.66 -4.74 -10.65
CA ALA A 108 -6.45 -5.93 -9.82
C ALA A 108 -7.69 -6.29 -9.00
N LEU A 109 -8.40 -5.29 -8.46
CA LEU A 109 -9.67 -5.50 -7.75
C LEU A 109 -10.73 -6.09 -8.69
N HIS A 110 -10.93 -5.50 -9.87
CA HIS A 110 -11.93 -5.99 -10.82
C HIS A 110 -11.66 -7.43 -11.26
N LEU A 111 -10.39 -7.82 -11.40
CA LEU A 111 -10.00 -9.21 -11.69
C LEU A 111 -10.27 -10.16 -10.53
N ALA A 112 -10.16 -9.71 -9.29
CA ALA A 112 -10.44 -10.52 -8.10
C ALA A 112 -11.95 -10.72 -7.85
N GLU A 113 -12.80 -9.86 -8.41
CA GLU A 113 -14.26 -9.91 -8.28
C GLU A 113 -14.95 -10.71 -9.39
N GLY A 114 -14.25 -10.97 -10.51
CA GLY A 114 -14.74 -11.72 -11.67
C GLY A 114 -14.59 -13.23 -11.54
#